data_AF-A0AAF0QXB2-F1
#
_entry.id   AF-A0AAF0QXB2-F1
#
_cell.length_a   1.000
_cell.length_b   1.000
_cell.length_c   1.000
_cell.angle_alpha   90.00
_cell.angle_beta   90.00
_cell.angle_gamma   90.00
#
_symmetry.space_group_name_H-M   'P 1'
#
loop_
_entity.id
_entity.type
_entity.pdbx_description
1 polymer ?
#
loop_
_entity_poly.entity_id
_entity_poly.type
_entity_poly.pdbx_seq_one_letter_code
_entity_poly.pdbx_strand_id
1 'polypeptide(L)' 'MNPPDFTGSSVTEDSKNFMEDLQKVFEVMHVTDVERVELAAYQLKGVARIWYDQWKKSRAEGALIVSWVVF' A
#
# COMPACT_ATOMS: atom_id res chain seq x y z
N MET A 1 -8.59 -18.06 5.47
CA MET A 1 -8.79 -17.51 4.11
C MET A 1 -7.49 -16.83 3.73
N ASN A 2 -6.82 -17.29 2.68
CA ASN A 2 -5.68 -16.54 2.14
C ASN A 2 -6.23 -15.33 1.37
N PRO A 3 -5.57 -14.16 1.44
CA PRO A 3 -5.98 -13.01 0.64
C PRO A 3 -5.86 -13.35 -0.85
N PRO A 4 -6.74 -12.80 -1.70
CA PRO A 4 -6.62 -12.98 -3.15
C PRO A 4 -5.34 -12.34 -3.67
N ASP A 5 -4.64 -13.07 -4.55
CA ASP A 5 -3.45 -12.59 -5.24
C ASP A 5 -3.82 -11.41 -6.16
N PHE A 6 -3.15 -10.27 -5.95
CA PHE A 6 -3.32 -9.09 -6.81
C PHE A 6 -2.23 -9.09 -7.89
N THR A 7 -2.58 -9.54 -9.08
CA THR A 7 -1.73 -9.39 -10.27
C THR A 7 -1.96 -7.98 -10.83
N GLY A 8 -1.07 -7.05 -10.50
CA GLY A 8 -1.14 -5.64 -10.90
C GLY A 8 -1.40 -5.48 -12.40
N SER A 9 -2.43 -4.71 -12.74
CA SER A 9 -2.80 -4.38 -14.12
C SER A 9 -1.65 -3.64 -14.82
N SER A 10 -1.39 -4.02 -16.07
CA SER A 10 -0.25 -3.63 -16.89
C SER A 10 -0.08 -2.12 -17.09
N VAL A 11 0.75 -1.47 -16.26
CA VAL A 11 1.55 -0.28 -16.63
C VAL A 11 2.82 -0.29 -15.77
N THR A 12 3.82 -1.07 -16.16
CA THR A 12 5.07 -1.24 -15.39
C THR A 12 5.91 0.03 -15.28
N GLU A 13 5.68 1.02 -16.14
CA GLU A 13 6.38 2.30 -16.15
C GLU A 13 5.73 3.30 -15.18
N ASP A 14 4.40 3.46 -15.23
CA ASP A 14 3.65 4.28 -14.26
C ASP A 14 3.76 3.73 -12.83
N SER A 15 3.83 2.40 -12.65
CA SER A 15 3.94 1.82 -11.31
C SER A 15 5.31 2.04 -10.65
N LYS A 16 6.40 2.05 -11.44
CA LYS A 16 7.73 2.40 -10.94
C LYS A 16 7.83 3.88 -10.61
N ASN A 17 7.39 4.74 -11.52
CA ASN A 17 7.36 6.19 -11.30
C ASN A 17 6.52 6.56 -10.07
N PHE A 18 5.39 5.87 -9.87
CA PHE A 18 4.55 6.02 -8.69
C PHE A 18 5.28 5.69 -7.37
N MET A 19 6.03 4.58 -7.33
CA MET A 19 6.79 4.20 -6.13
C MET A 19 7.95 5.18 -5.85
N GLU A 20 8.66 5.62 -6.88
CA GLU A 20 9.76 6.58 -6.74
C GLU A 20 9.27 7.93 -6.21
N ASP A 21 8.12 8.41 -6.68
CA ASP A 21 7.55 9.67 -6.22
C ASP A 21 7.03 9.58 -4.78
N LEU A 22 6.39 8.46 -4.40
CA LEU A 22 6.03 8.21 -3.01
C LEU A 22 7.26 8.16 -2.10
N GLN A 23 8.34 7.52 -2.55
CA GLN A 23 9.57 7.42 -1.76
C GLN A 23 10.18 8.81 -1.49
N LYS A 24 10.25 9.69 -2.50
CA LYS A 24 10.72 11.08 -2.31
C LYS A 24 9.86 11.84 -1.29
N VAL A 25 8.55 11.70 -1.37
CA VAL A 25 7.62 12.32 -0.40
C VAL A 25 7.86 11.78 1.00
N PHE A 26 8.04 10.47 1.15
CA PHE A 26 8.27 9.85 2.44
C PHE A 26 9.58 10.27 3.09
N GLU A 27 10.63 10.43 2.28
CA GLU A 27 11.93 10.91 2.73
C GLU A 27 11.85 12.36 3.23
N VAL A 28 11.15 13.24 2.50
CA VAL A 28 10.98 14.65 2.89
C VAL A 28 10.12 14.80 4.15
N MET A 29 9.06 14.00 4.29
CA MET A 29 8.13 14.12 5.43
C MET A 29 8.57 13.35 6.68
N HIS A 30 9.61 12.52 6.60
CA HIS A 30 10.08 11.66 7.69
C HIS A 30 8.98 10.77 8.30
N VAL A 31 8.08 10.26 7.44
CA VAL A 31 6.97 9.40 7.87
C VAL A 31 7.46 8.02 8.32
N THR A 32 6.78 7.47 9.32
CA THR A 32 6.96 6.10 9.81
C THR A 32 6.51 5.08 8.77
N ASP A 33 6.98 3.83 8.87
CA ASP A 33 6.58 2.77 7.94
C ASP A 33 5.07 2.52 7.90
N VAL A 34 4.37 2.76 9.02
CA VAL A 34 2.91 2.66 9.08
C VAL A 34 2.26 3.74 8.22
N GLU A 35 2.71 4.98 8.38
CA GLU A 35 2.22 6.12 7.60
C GLU A 35 2.52 5.96 6.10
N ARG A 36 3.68 5.38 5.73
CA ARG A 36 4.00 5.05 4.33
C ARG A 36 2.96 4.14 3.70
N VAL A 37 2.61 3.06 4.39
CA VAL A 37 1.59 2.11 3.95
C VAL A 37 0.23 2.78 3.81
N GLU A 38 -0.16 3.60 4.78
CA GLU A 38 -1.45 4.30 4.73
C GLU A 38 -1.52 5.34 3.60
N LEU A 39 -0.44 6.08 3.36
CA LEU A 39 -0.35 7.08 2.30
C LEU A 39 -0.30 6.44 0.90
N ALA A 40 0.43 5.34 0.74
CA ALA A 40 0.42 4.58 -0.51
C ALA A 40 -0.98 4.01 -0.79
N ALA A 41 -1.66 3.48 0.23
CA ALA A 41 -3.02 2.99 0.12
C ALA A 41 -4.05 4.11 -0.16
N TYR A 42 -3.81 5.33 0.30
CA TYR A 42 -4.64 6.50 -0.01
C TYR A 42 -4.67 6.81 -1.51
N GLN A 43 -3.54 6.61 -2.20
CA GLN A 43 -3.42 6.85 -3.64
C GLN A 43 -4.02 5.73 -4.51
N LEU A 44 -4.29 4.54 -3.93
CA LEU A 44 -4.92 3.44 -4.66
C LEU A 44 -6.32 3.82 -5.15
N LYS A 45 -6.67 3.35 -6.35
CA LYS A 45 -7.97 3.57 -6.99
C LYS A 45 -8.57 2.25 -7.48
N GLY A 46 -9.88 2.25 -7.69
CA GLY A 46 -10.60 1.11 -8.27
C GLY A 46 -10.42 -0.19 -7.46
N VAL A 47 -10.13 -1.29 -8.17
CA VAL A 47 -10.01 -2.63 -7.57
C VAL A 47 -8.92 -2.71 -6.50
N ALA A 48 -7.79 -2.01 -6.69
CA ALA A 48 -6.69 -1.99 -5.72
C ALA A 48 -7.10 -1.35 -4.39
N ARG A 49 -7.92 -0.30 -4.43
CA ARG A 49 -8.46 0.34 -3.23
C ARG A 49 -9.42 -0.58 -2.48
N ILE A 50 -10.32 -1.24 -3.22
CA ILE A 50 -11.29 -2.19 -2.66
C ILE A 50 -10.56 -3.35 -1.97
N TRP A 51 -9.50 -3.88 -2.60
CA TRP A 51 -8.65 -4.92 -2.03
C TRP A 51 -8.03 -4.47 -0.69
N TYR A 52 -7.42 -3.28 -0.65
CA TYR A 52 -6.79 -2.77 0.57
C TYR A 52 -7.81 -2.60 1.71
N ASP A 53 -8.99 -2.03 1.42
CA ASP A 53 -10.04 -1.84 2.42
C ASP A 53 -10.57 -3.17 2.97
N GLN A 54 -10.68 -4.21 2.13
CA GLN A 54 -11.06 -5.57 2.56
C GLN A 54 -9.98 -6.22 3.42
N TRP A 55 -8.72 -6.09 3.02
CA TRP A 55 -7.58 -6.59 3.78
C TRP A 55 -7.42 -5.87 5.13
N LYS A 56 -7.64 -4.55 5.20
CA LYS A 56 -7.61 -3.79 6.46
C LYS A 56 -8.73 -4.24 7.41
N LYS A 57 -9.92 -4.53 6.88
CA LYS A 57 -11.07 -5.05 7.66
C LYS A 57 -10.87 -6.49 8.16
N SER A 58 -10.10 -7.32 7.45
CA SER A 58 -9.88 -8.71 7.86
C SER A 58 -8.81 -8.87 8.95
N ARG A 59 -8.03 -7.81 9.24
CA ARG A 59 -7.09 -7.77 10.35
C ARG A 59 -7.83 -7.46 11.66
N ALA A 60 -7.78 -8.40 12.61
CA ALA A 60 -8.30 -8.20 13.95
C ALA A 60 -7.58 -7.05 14.67
N GLU A 61 -8.27 -6.37 15.61
CA GLU A 61 -7.68 -5.37 16.49
C GLU A 61 -6.48 -5.97 17.24
N GLY A 62 -5.25 -5.57 16.86
CA GLY A 62 -3.99 -6.12 17.39
C GLY A 62 -3.11 -6.90 16.39
N ALA A 63 -3.50 -7.02 15.13
CA ALA A 63 -2.65 -7.64 14.10
C ALA A 63 -1.35 -6.84 13.85
N LEU A 64 -0.25 -7.55 13.57
CA LEU A 64 1.11 -7.02 13.36
C LEU A 64 1.12 -5.75 12.51
N ILE A 65 1.81 -4.73 12.98
CA ILE A 65 2.04 -3.46 12.29
C ILE A 65 2.54 -3.75 10.87
N VAL A 66 1.86 -3.19 9.87
CA VAL A 66 2.26 -3.33 8.47
C VAL A 66 3.52 -2.49 8.29
N SER A 67 4.64 -3.14 7.98
CA SER A 67 5.84 -2.43 7.57
C SER A 67 5.81 -2.23 6.06
N TRP A 68 6.43 -1.15 5.60
CA TRP A 68 6.60 -0.83 4.18
C TRP A 68 7.25 -1.97 3.38
N VAL A 69 8.10 -2.78 4.04
CA VAL A 69 8.79 -3.92 3.41
C VAL A 69 7.85 -5.08 3.04
N VAL A 70 6.69 -5.18 3.71
CA VAL A 70 5.73 -6.29 3.56
C VAL A 70 4.46 -5.83 2.81
N PHE A 71 4.36 -4.54 2.48
CA PHE A 71 3.28 -3.93 1.70
C PHE A 71 3.65 -3.91 0.21
#